data_AF-A0A6G1HTM4-F1
#
_entry.id   AF-A0A6G1HTM4-F1
#
_cell.length_a   1.000
_cell.length_b   1.000
_cell.length_c   1.000
_cell.angle_alpha   90.00
_cell.angle_beta   90.00
_cell.angle_gamma   90.00
#
_symmetry.space_group_name_H-M   'P 1'
#
loop_
_entity.id
_entity.type
_entity.pdbx_description
1 polymer ?
#
loop_
_entity_poly.entity_id
_entity_poly.type
_entity_poly.pdbx_seq_one_letter_code
_entity_poly.pdbx_strand_id
1 'polypeptide(L)'
;WTPDDDEILMAARAKGLNWQPIAAAHFPSKTANACRKRHERLMERRNAEDWDGVKLDTLAREYMAVRREMWSVLADRVGEKWQTIEAKCMEKGLKNIQAAHRSAQRKERGMDE
;
A
#
# COMPACT_ATOMS: atom_id res chain seq x y z
N TRP A 1 -23.33 0.97 -10.57
CA TRP A 1 -22.51 0.11 -9.74
C TRP A 1 -23.33 -0.35 -8.57
N THR A 2 -24.23 -1.27 -8.87
CA THR A 2 -24.89 -2.17 -7.91
C THR A 2 -23.93 -3.32 -7.56
N PRO A 3 -24.25 -4.15 -6.56
CA PRO A 3 -23.52 -5.40 -6.31
C PRO A 3 -23.47 -6.30 -7.55
N ASP A 4 -24.59 -6.48 -8.24
CA ASP A 4 -24.66 -7.27 -9.47
C ASP A 4 -23.75 -6.69 -10.59
N ASP A 5 -23.67 -5.36 -10.73
CA ASP A 5 -22.75 -4.74 -11.67
C ASP A 5 -21.29 -5.08 -11.32
N ASP A 6 -20.96 -5.12 -10.03
CA ASP A 6 -19.61 -5.44 -9.56
C ASP A 6 -19.26 -6.91 -9.85
N GLU A 7 -20.19 -7.84 -9.63
CA GLU A 7 -20.02 -9.27 -9.96
C GLU A 7 -19.79 -9.48 -11.46
N ILE A 8 -20.62 -8.87 -12.30
CA ILE A 8 -20.48 -8.95 -13.77
C ILE A 8 -19.14 -8.36 -14.21
N LEU A 9 -18.75 -7.21 -13.66
CA LEU A 9 -17.48 -6.55 -13.99
C LEU A 9 -16.27 -7.41 -13.59
N MET A 10 -16.30 -8.01 -12.41
CA MET A 10 -15.24 -8.89 -11.90
C MET A 10 -15.15 -10.18 -12.71
N ALA A 11 -16.28 -10.83 -12.99
CA ALA A 11 -16.32 -12.06 -13.78
C ALA A 11 -15.83 -11.83 -15.23
N ALA A 12 -16.22 -10.71 -15.85
CA ALA A 12 -15.78 -10.38 -17.20
C ALA A 12 -14.27 -10.10 -17.28
N ARG A 13 -13.69 -9.46 -16.24
CA ARG A 13 -12.22 -9.29 -16.16
C ARG A 13 -11.49 -10.57 -15.83
N ALA A 14 -12.04 -11.45 -15.01
CA ALA A 14 -11.47 -12.78 -14.76
C ALA A 14 -11.38 -13.63 -16.04
N LYS A 15 -12.30 -13.43 -16.99
CA LYS A 15 -12.27 -14.04 -18.34
C LYS A 15 -11.28 -13.37 -19.31
N GLY A 16 -10.52 -12.36 -18.88
CA GLY A 16 -9.52 -11.67 -19.70
C GLY A 16 -10.07 -10.63 -20.67
N LEU A 17 -11.36 -10.28 -20.60
CA LEU A 17 -11.95 -9.30 -21.51
C LEU A 17 -11.40 -7.89 -21.26
N ASN A 18 -11.20 -7.12 -22.33
CA ASN A 18 -10.76 -5.73 -22.26
C ASN A 18 -11.92 -4.78 -21.88
N TRP A 19 -11.59 -3.60 -21.35
CA TRP A 19 -12.59 -2.65 -20.81
C TRP A 19 -13.63 -2.17 -21.82
N GLN A 20 -13.25 -2.00 -23.08
CA GLN A 20 -14.15 -1.58 -24.16
C GLN A 20 -15.23 -2.64 -24.44
N PRO A 21 -14.88 -3.92 -24.71
CA PRO A 21 -15.86 -5.00 -24.79
C PRO A 21 -16.77 -5.12 -23.57
N ILE A 22 -16.22 -4.99 -22.36
CA ILE A 22 -17.00 -5.11 -21.12
C ILE A 22 -18.05 -3.99 -21.01
N ALA A 23 -17.64 -2.74 -21.26
CA ALA A 23 -18.56 -1.61 -21.24
C ALA A 23 -19.68 -1.76 -22.27
N ALA A 24 -19.33 -2.12 -23.51
CA ALA A 24 -20.30 -2.28 -24.59
C ALA A 24 -21.29 -3.43 -24.33
N ALA A 25 -20.81 -4.57 -23.79
CA ALA A 25 -21.64 -5.75 -23.60
C ALA A 25 -22.51 -5.72 -22.34
N HIS A 26 -22.03 -5.12 -21.26
CA HIS A 26 -22.66 -5.22 -19.94
C HIS A 26 -23.08 -3.88 -19.35
N PHE A 27 -22.47 -2.77 -19.76
CA PHE A 27 -22.70 -1.47 -19.14
C PHE A 27 -22.89 -0.36 -20.19
N PRO A 28 -23.95 -0.40 -21.01
CA PRO A 28 -24.15 0.52 -22.13
C PRO A 28 -24.25 2.01 -21.71
N SER A 29 -24.58 2.28 -20.44
CA SER A 29 -24.61 3.63 -19.87
C SER A 29 -23.28 4.06 -19.23
N LYS A 30 -22.23 3.23 -19.29
CA LYS A 30 -20.92 3.48 -18.69
C LYS A 30 -19.82 3.39 -19.73
N THR A 31 -18.77 4.19 -19.53
CA THR A 31 -17.59 4.14 -20.39
C THR A 31 -16.63 3.03 -19.93
N ALA A 32 -15.76 2.59 -20.83
CA ALA A 32 -14.66 1.67 -20.51
C ALA A 32 -13.79 2.17 -19.34
N ASN A 33 -13.54 3.49 -19.28
CA ASN A 33 -12.79 4.10 -18.18
C ASN A 33 -13.54 4.02 -16.84
N ALA A 34 -14.88 4.15 -16.85
CA ALA A 34 -15.68 3.97 -15.65
C ALA A 34 -15.59 2.53 -15.12
N CYS A 35 -15.61 1.54 -16.02
CA CYS A 35 -15.42 0.12 -15.68
C CYS A 35 -14.04 -0.13 -15.07
N ARG A 36 -12.97 0.42 -15.68
CA ARG A 36 -11.61 0.34 -15.15
C ARG A 36 -11.52 0.91 -13.73
N LYS A 37 -11.96 2.16 -13.53
CA LYS A 37 -11.92 2.82 -12.21
C LYS A 37 -12.72 2.08 -11.15
N ARG A 38 -13.87 1.49 -11.52
CA ARG A 38 -14.66 0.70 -10.56
C ARG A 38 -13.93 -0.57 -10.16
N HIS A 39 -13.37 -1.28 -11.13
CA HIS A 39 -12.58 -2.49 -10.87
C HIS A 39 -11.34 -2.19 -10.03
N GLU A 40 -10.60 -1.11 -10.31
CA GLU A 40 -9.48 -0.66 -9.47
C GLU A 40 -9.92 -0.50 -8.00
N ARG A 41 -11.04 0.19 -7.74
CA ARG A 41 -11.59 0.34 -6.37
C ARG A 41 -12.09 -0.96 -5.74
N LEU A 42 -12.61 -1.89 -6.54
CA LEU A 42 -13.00 -3.22 -6.05
C LEU A 42 -11.78 -4.04 -5.65
N MET A 43 -10.71 -4.00 -6.46
CA MET A 43 -9.46 -4.68 -6.16
C MET A 43 -8.73 -4.02 -4.99
N GLU A 44 -8.77 -2.70 -4.84
CA GLU A 44 -8.23 -2.01 -3.65
C GLU A 44 -8.94 -2.45 -2.37
N ARG A 45 -10.28 -2.52 -2.39
CA ARG A 45 -11.08 -3.04 -1.26
C ARG A 45 -10.75 -4.51 -0.97
N ARG A 46 -10.74 -5.35 -2.00
CA ARG A 46 -10.40 -6.77 -1.85
C ARG A 46 -8.98 -6.95 -1.35
N ASN A 47 -8.01 -6.17 -1.83
CA ASN A 47 -6.63 -6.23 -1.35
C ASN A 47 -6.50 -5.74 0.10
N ALA A 48 -7.32 -4.78 0.53
CA ALA A 48 -7.40 -4.36 1.92
C ALA A 48 -8.02 -5.47 2.80
N GLU A 49 -9.08 -6.12 2.34
CA GLU A 49 -9.73 -7.27 2.99
C GLU A 49 -8.85 -8.54 2.98
N ASP A 50 -8.09 -8.78 1.91
CA ASP A 50 -7.12 -9.88 1.78
C ASP A 50 -5.90 -9.62 2.69
N TRP A 51 -5.58 -8.36 3.01
CA TRP A 51 -4.59 -8.02 4.04
C TRP A 51 -5.06 -8.39 5.45
N ASP A 52 -6.36 -8.33 5.75
CA ASP A 52 -6.91 -8.92 6.99
C ASP A 52 -6.73 -10.45 7.04
N GLY A 53 -6.40 -11.09 5.90
CA GLY A 53 -6.07 -12.51 5.78
C GLY A 53 -4.73 -12.89 6.41
N VAL A 54 -3.74 -11.98 6.44
CA VAL A 54 -2.74 -12.03 7.51
C VAL A 54 -3.47 -11.51 8.74
N LYS A 55 -4.11 -12.41 9.48
CA LYS A 55 -4.75 -12.06 10.76
C LYS A 55 -3.76 -11.16 11.48
N LEU A 56 -4.19 -9.96 11.85
CA LEU A 56 -3.36 -9.00 12.59
C LEU A 56 -2.57 -9.68 13.72
N ASP A 57 -3.16 -10.71 14.32
CA ASP A 57 -2.54 -11.65 15.26
C ASP A 57 -1.24 -12.33 14.76
N THR A 58 -1.24 -12.92 13.56
CA THR A 58 -0.04 -13.51 12.96
C THR A 58 1.02 -12.46 12.67
N LEU A 59 0.64 -11.32 12.09
CA LEU A 59 1.58 -10.21 11.88
C LEU A 59 2.17 -9.73 13.22
N ALA A 60 1.32 -9.53 14.23
CA ALA A 60 1.75 -9.07 15.55
C ALA A 60 2.69 -10.08 16.22
N ARG A 61 2.39 -11.38 16.13
CA ARG A 61 3.24 -12.44 16.67
C ARG A 61 4.63 -12.44 16.02
N GLU A 62 4.67 -12.49 14.69
CA GLU A 62 5.95 -12.51 13.97
C GLU A 62 6.70 -11.18 14.18
N TYR A 63 6.00 -10.04 14.13
CA TYR A 63 6.58 -8.74 14.43
C TYR A 63 7.26 -8.75 15.80
N MET A 64 6.57 -9.18 16.85
CA MET A 64 7.11 -9.22 18.20
C MET A 64 8.30 -10.19 18.32
N ALA A 65 8.31 -11.30 17.56
CA ALA A 65 9.40 -12.27 17.56
C ALA A 65 10.70 -11.69 17.00
N VAL A 66 10.63 -10.86 15.94
CA VAL A 66 11.82 -10.27 15.28
C VAL A 66 12.03 -8.79 15.60
N ARG A 67 11.15 -8.17 16.38
CA ARG A 67 11.10 -6.71 16.65
C ARG A 67 12.46 -6.15 17.04
N ARG A 68 13.12 -6.77 18.03
CA ARG A 68 14.42 -6.30 18.52
C ARG A 68 15.48 -6.34 17.43
N GLU A 69 15.57 -7.45 16.71
CA GLU A 69 16.58 -7.65 15.66
C GLU A 69 16.40 -6.65 14.52
N MET A 70 15.16 -6.46 14.04
CA MET A 70 14.83 -5.52 12.98
C MET A 70 15.30 -4.09 13.33
N TRP A 71 15.00 -3.64 14.55
CA TRP A 71 15.29 -2.27 14.95
C TRP A 71 16.73 -2.08 15.46
N SER A 72 17.40 -3.13 15.93
CA SER A 72 18.80 -3.07 16.37
C SER A 72 19.73 -2.57 15.27
N VAL A 73 19.55 -3.00 14.02
CA VAL A 73 20.41 -2.56 12.90
C VAL A 73 20.38 -1.04 12.72
N LEU A 74 19.20 -0.43 12.82
CA LEU A 74 19.06 1.01 12.69
C LEU A 74 19.51 1.74 13.96
N ALA A 75 19.23 1.15 15.12
CA ALA A 75 19.65 1.64 16.43
C ALA A 75 21.17 1.80 16.53
N ASP A 76 21.91 0.77 16.10
CA ASP A 76 23.38 0.76 16.15
C ASP A 76 23.99 1.82 15.22
N ARG A 77 23.37 2.06 14.05
CA ARG A 77 23.83 3.10 13.10
C ARG A 77 23.57 4.51 13.60
N VAL A 78 22.51 4.71 14.38
CA VAL A 78 22.11 6.02 14.90
C VAL A 78 22.70 6.28 16.29
N GLY A 79 23.18 5.24 16.99
CA GLY A 79 23.72 5.34 18.35
C GLY A 79 22.62 5.50 19.40
N GLU A 80 21.44 4.92 19.17
CA GLU A 80 20.25 5.09 20.02
C GLU A 80 19.65 3.74 20.45
N LYS A 81 18.73 3.75 21.42
CA LYS A 81 18.02 2.52 21.82
C LYS A 81 17.03 2.08 20.72
N TRP A 82 16.95 0.78 20.45
CA TRP A 82 16.06 0.23 19.42
C TRP A 82 14.58 0.58 19.65
N GLN A 83 14.14 0.64 20.92
CA GLN A 83 12.78 1.08 21.28
C GLN A 83 12.52 2.53 20.89
N THR A 84 13.51 3.41 21.08
CA THR A 84 13.42 4.83 20.73
C THR A 84 13.33 5.01 19.22
N ILE A 85 14.14 4.26 18.47
CA ILE A 85 14.14 4.29 17.00
C ILE A 85 12.80 3.81 16.45
N GLU A 86 12.31 2.68 16.92
CA GLU A 86 11.01 2.16 16.50
C GLU A 86 9.89 3.18 16.78
N ALA A 87 9.81 3.70 18.01
CA ALA A 87 8.78 4.67 18.38
C ALA A 87 8.82 5.90 17.47
N LYS A 88 10.01 6.43 17.19
CA LYS A 88 10.20 7.58 16.31
C LYS A 88 9.86 7.26 14.85
N CYS A 89 10.21 6.08 14.36
CA CYS A 89 9.88 5.63 13.01
C CYS A 89 8.36 5.48 12.83
N MET A 90 7.67 4.90 13.80
CA MET A 90 6.21 4.73 13.78
C MET A 90 5.49 6.08 13.93
N GLU A 91 5.96 6.97 14.82
CA GLU A 91 5.38 8.31 15.01
C GLU A 91 5.52 9.18 13.76
N LYS A 92 6.71 9.21 13.14
CA LYS A 92 6.93 10.02 11.94
C LYS A 92 6.30 9.38 10.70
N GLY A 93 6.30 8.06 10.62
CA GLY A 93 5.85 7.32 9.45
C GLY A 93 6.80 7.45 8.25
N LEU A 94 6.71 6.49 7.33
CA LEU A 94 7.66 6.35 6.22
C LEU A 94 7.72 7.60 5.31
N LYS A 95 6.58 8.21 5.00
CA LYS A 95 6.51 9.38 4.12
C LYS A 95 7.34 10.56 4.64
N ASN A 96 7.26 10.84 5.94
CA ASN A 96 7.98 11.96 6.55
C ASN A 96 9.48 11.65 6.67
N ILE A 97 9.85 10.41 6.99
CA ILE A 97 11.26 9.97 7.02
C ILE A 97 11.89 10.13 5.63
N GLN A 98 11.20 9.71 4.57
CA GLN A 98 11.67 9.89 3.19
C GLN A 98 11.78 11.37 2.80
N ALA A 99 10.84 12.21 3.23
CA ALA A 99 10.90 13.65 2.98
C ALA A 99 12.11 14.29 3.69
N ALA A 100 12.36 13.92 4.96
CA ALA A 100 13.51 14.37 5.72
C ALA A 100 14.84 13.95 5.07
N HIS A 101 14.95 12.70 4.61
CA HIS A 101 16.13 12.21 3.89
C HIS A 101 16.40 13.01 2.61
N ARG A 102 15.37 13.27 1.77
CA ARG A 102 15.51 14.11 0.58
C ARG A 102 15.88 15.56 0.90
N SER A 103 15.48 16.08 2.06
CA SER A 103 15.89 17.42 2.51
C SER A 103 17.35 17.45 2.94
N ALA A 104 17.81 16.44 3.68
CA ALA A 104 19.20 16.32 4.12
C ALA A 104 20.17 16.23 2.92
N GLN A 105 19.87 15.35 1.96
CA GLN A 105 20.67 15.18 0.74
C GLN A 105 20.81 16.46 -0.10
N ARG A 106 19.80 17.33 -0.10
CA ARG A 106 19.87 18.62 -0.80
C ARG A 106 20.77 19.61 -0.07
N LYS A 107 20.75 19.62 1.27
CA LYS A 107 21.60 20.49 2.07
C LYS A 107 23.08 20.11 1.93
N GLU A 108 23.38 18.82 1.96
CA GLU A 108 24.74 18.32 1.75
C GLU A 108 25.31 18.78 0.42
N ARG A 109 24.55 18.64 -0.68
CA ARG A 109 24.99 19.07 -2.02
C ARG A 109 25.20 20.58 -2.16
N GLY A 110 24.39 21.40 -1.48
CA GLY A 110 24.53 22.86 -1.52
C GLY A 110 25.55 23.42 -0.54
N MET A 111 26.21 22.57 0.26
CA MET A 111 27.35 22.95 1.12
C MET A 111 28.70 22.70 0.44
N ASP A 112 28.71 21.92 -0.66
CA ASP A 112 29.88 21.61 -1.48
C ASP A 112 30.04 22.56 -2.70
N GLU A 113 29.17 23.57 -2.83
CA GLU A 113 29.22 24.68 -3.81
C GLU A 113 29.55 26.02 -3.13
#